data_AF-A0A929K7V0-F1
#
_entry.id   AF-A0A929K7V0-F1
#
_cell.length_a   1.000
_cell.length_b   1.000
_cell.length_c   1.000
_cell.angle_alpha   90.00
_cell.angle_beta   90.00
_cell.angle_gamma   90.00
#
_symmetry.space_group_name_H-M   'P 1'
#
loop_
_entity.id
_entity.type
_entity.pdbx_description
1 polymer ?
#
loop_
_entity_poly.entity_id
_entity_poly.type
_entity_poly.pdbx_seq_one_letter_code
_entity_poly.pdbx_strand_id
1 'polypeptide(L)' 'YLDGSHKGKTPKTITGVSAGYHIIKLLKSGYVDRIRKASVKPGETISIHTNLIPI' A
#
# COMPACT_ATOMS: atom_id res chain seq x y z
N TYR A 1 -5.04 1.31 -1.53
CA TYR A 1 -5.33 0.34 -2.60
C TYR A 1 -4.12 -0.56 -2.78
N LEU A 2 -4.36 -1.85 -2.99
CA LEU A 2 -3.35 -2.86 -3.35
C LEU A 2 -3.77 -3.44 -4.71
N ASP A 3 -2.93 -3.28 -5.73
CA ASP A 3 -3.18 -3.68 -7.13
C ASP A 3 -4.51 -3.16 -7.68
N GLY A 4 -4.86 -1.91 -7.36
CA GLY A 4 -6.13 -1.31 -7.75
C GLY A 4 -7.34 -1.73 -6.92
N SER A 5 -7.20 -2.69 -5.98
CA SER A 5 -8.27 -3.07 -5.05
C SER A 5 -8.24 -2.23 -3.77
N HIS A 6 -9.40 -1.69 -3.36
CA HIS A 6 -9.51 -0.94 -2.11
C HIS A 6 -9.40 -1.90 -0.91
N LYS A 7 -8.38 -1.71 -0.07
CA LYS A 7 -8.14 -2.56 1.11
C LYS A 7 -8.54 -1.92 2.44
N GLY A 8 -8.94 -0.65 2.46
CA GLY A 8 -9.32 0.10 3.67
C GLY A 8 -8.44 1.32 3.91
N LYS A 9 -8.53 1.85 5.14
CA LYS A 9 -7.81 3.05 5.62
C LYS A 9 -6.59 2.65 6.46
N THR A 10 -5.54 3.46 6.44
CA THR A 10 -4.32 3.24 7.23
C THR A 10 -4.47 3.74 8.68
N PRO A 11 -3.75 3.15 9.67
CA PRO A 11 -2.86 1.99 9.55
C PRO A 11 -3.66 0.68 9.43
N LYS A 12 -3.25 -0.21 8.51
CA LYS A 12 -3.90 -1.51 8.31
C LYS A 12 -2.90 -2.53 7.77
N THR A 13 -2.95 -3.72 8.35
CA THR A 13 -2.26 -4.91 7.83
C THR A 13 -3.17 -5.61 6.84
N ILE A 14 -2.63 -5.96 5.67
CA ILE A 14 -3.33 -6.73 4.63
C ILE A 14 -2.75 -8.14 4.65
N THR A 15 -3.56 -9.13 4.99
CA THR A 15 -3.17 -10.55 5.00
C THR A 15 -3.67 -11.25 3.73
N GLY A 16 -3.09 -12.42 3.42
CA GLY A 16 -3.47 -13.20 2.24
C GLY A 16 -3.04 -12.59 0.90
N VAL A 17 -1.96 -11.79 0.91
CA VAL A 17 -1.34 -11.27 -0.32
C VAL A 17 -0.49 -12.37 -0.93
N SER A 18 -0.67 -12.64 -2.23
CA SER A 18 0.18 -13.59 -2.96
C SER A 18 1.64 -13.13 -2.96
N ALA A 19 2.59 -14.04 -3.12
CA ALA A 19 3.97 -13.64 -3.37
C ALA A 19 4.08 -13.01 -4.76
N GLY A 20 4.88 -11.95 -4.89
CA GLY A 20 5.08 -11.23 -6.15
C GLY A 20 5.19 -9.71 -5.98
N TYR A 21 5.18 -9.01 -7.12
CA TYR A 21 5.16 -7.56 -7.14
C TYR A 21 3.75 -7.03 -6.99
N HIS A 22 3.59 -6.11 -6.06
CA HIS A 22 2.33 -5.45 -5.76
C HIS A 22 2.48 -3.93 -5.83
N ILE A 23 1.45 -3.26 -6.35
CA ILE A 23 1.36 -1.81 -6.44
C ILE A 23 0.45 -1.32 -5.33
N ILE A 24 0.99 -0.48 -4.45
CA ILE A 24 0.27 0.12 -3.33
C ILE A 24 0.03 1.58 -3.68
N LYS A 25 -1.24 1.97 -3.71
CA LYS A 25 -1.67 3.35 -3.92
C LYS A 25 -2.35 3.90 -2.67
N LEU A 26 -1.80 4.97 -2.10
CA LEU A 26 -2.35 5.72 -0.98
C LEU A 26 -3.02 7.00 -1.50
N LEU A 27 -4.25 7.19 -1.05
CA LEU A 27 -5.14 8.28 -1.47
C LEU A 27 -5.70 8.93 -0.20
N LYS A 28 -5.60 10.25 -0.13
CA LYS A 28 -6.23 11.06 0.91
C LYS A 28 -6.58 12.42 0.30
N SER A 29 -7.83 12.84 0.45
CA SER A 29 -8.26 14.16 -0.03
C SER A 29 -7.41 15.26 0.61
N GLY A 30 -6.98 16.23 -0.19
CA GLY A 30 -6.06 17.29 0.24
C GLY A 30 -4.59 16.88 0.29
N TYR A 31 -4.22 15.71 -0.25
CA TYR A 31 -2.83 15.24 -0.32
C TYR A 31 -2.51 14.64 -1.69
N VAL A 32 -1.24 14.69 -2.06
CA VAL A 32 -0.70 14.09 -3.28
C VAL A 32 -0.82 12.56 -3.21
N ASP A 33 -1.32 11.96 -4.30
CA ASP A 33 -1.37 10.52 -4.52
C ASP A 33 0.02 9.89 -4.33
N ARG A 34 0.13 8.89 -3.44
CA ARG A 34 1.37 8.14 -3.24
C ARG A 34 1.25 6.77 -3.87
N ILE A 35 2.19 6.42 -4.75
CA ILE A 35 2.29 5.09 -5.36
C ILE A 35 3.63 4.47 -4.93
N ARG A 36 3.58 3.24 -4.44
CA ARG A 36 4.76 2.42 -4.14
C ARG A 36 4.64 1.04 -4.76
N LYS A 37 5.78 0.49 -5.17
CA LYS A 37 5.90 -0.92 -5.55
C LYS A 37 6.53 -1.67 -4.38
N ALA A 38 5.96 -2.82 -4.05
CA ALA A 38 6.46 -3.71 -3.00
C ALA A 38 6.56 -5.12 -3.56
N SER A 39 7.60 -5.86 -3.19
CA SER A 39 7.80 -7.24 -3.62
C SER A 39 7.61 -8.17 -2.43
N VAL A 40 6.43 -8.79 -2.33
CA VAL A 40 6.08 -9.70 -1.23
C VAL A 40 6.70 -11.07 -1.50
N LYS A 41 7.50 -11.59 -0.56
CA LYS A 41 7.98 -12.98 -0.61
C LYS A 41 7.07 -13.89 0.21
N PRO A 42 7.05 -15.21 -0.07
CA PRO A 42 6.28 -16.16 0.71
C PRO A 42 6.63 -16.08 2.21
N GLY A 43 5.61 -15.93 3.06
CA GLY A 43 5.77 -15.84 4.52
C GLY A 43 6.30 -14.50 5.04
N GLU A 44 6.60 -13.53 4.17
CA GLU A 44 7.15 -12.23 4.56
C GLU A 44 6.04 -11.20 4.79
N THR A 45 6.21 -10.34 5.80
CA THR A 45 5.37 -9.16 6.01
C THR A 45 6.20 -7.91 5.72
N ILE A 46 5.70 -7.06 4.81
CA ILE A 46 6.38 -5.82 4.43
C ILE A 46 5.66 -4.63 5.07
N SER A 47 6.38 -3.90 5.91
CA SER A 47 5.91 -2.64 6.50
C SER A 47 6.24 -1.47 5.60
N ILE A 48 5.21 -0.72 5.19
CA ILE A 48 5.38 0.47 4.35
C ILE A 48 4.92 1.68 5.11
N HIS A 49 5.88 2.58 5.36
CA HIS A 49 5.64 3.89 5.94
C HIS A 49 5.81 4.94 4.84
N THR A 50 4.90 5.90 4.79
CA THR A 50 4.98 7.00 3.84
C THR A 50 4.39 8.27 4.43
N ASN A 51 5.09 9.38 4.21
CA ASN A 51 4.62 10.71 4.56
C ASN A 51 3.80 11.27 3.39
N LEU A 52 2.57 11.67 3.69
CA LEU A 52 1.69 12.33 2.74
C LEU A 52 2.09 13.80 2.63
N ILE A 53 2.14 14.31 1.41
CA ILE A 53 2.41 15.74 1.12
C ILE A 53 1.06 16.39 0.81
N PRO A 54 0.64 17.43 1.55
CA PRO A 54 -0.57 18.19 1.22
C PRO A 54 -0.49 18.80 -0.19
N ILE A 55 -1.63 18.93 -0.86
CA ILE A 55 -1.74 19.75 -2.09
C ILE A 55 -1.96 21.22 -1.77
#